data_AF-A0A5C4U241-F1
#
_entry.id   AF-A0A5C4U241-F1
#
_cell.length_a   1.000
_cell.length_b   1.000
_cell.length_c   1.000
_cell.angle_alpha   90.00
_cell.angle_beta   90.00
_cell.angle_gamma   90.00
#
_symmetry.space_group_name_H-M   'P 1'
#
loop_
_entity.id
_entity.type
_entity.pdbx_description
1 polymer ?
#
loop_
_entity_poly.entity_id
_entity_poly.type
_entity_poly.pdbx_seq_one_letter_code
_entity_poly.pdbx_strand_id
1 'polypeptide(L)'
;MGLEMLPSKHYAVWREDRAEGTAWVYSVGDKVAVVKFDGEKIFSATSKFLIDVDAADLSDQMQDFICNCADRDVPIDQAREMFLKRFGPPDLILKVADVNDVSPEVRAAVGF
;
A
#
# COMPACT_ATOMS: atom_id res chain seq x y z
N MET A 1 -22.00 19.77 -15.78
CA MET A 1 -22.06 19.78 -14.30
C MET A 1 -20.88 18.95 -13.82
N GLY A 2 -19.84 19.62 -13.31
CA GLY A 2 -18.61 18.97 -12.89
C GLY A 2 -18.87 18.16 -11.62
N LEU A 3 -18.48 16.89 -11.63
CA LEU A 3 -18.25 16.15 -10.39
C LEU A 3 -17.02 16.80 -9.75
N GLU A 4 -17.24 17.81 -8.90
CA GLU A 4 -16.23 18.17 -7.91
C GLU A 4 -16.03 16.92 -7.04
N MET A 5 -15.00 16.14 -7.36
CA MET A 5 -14.48 15.16 -6.42
C MET A 5 -14.01 15.96 -5.22
N LEU A 6 -14.77 15.86 -4.12
CA LEU A 6 -14.28 16.26 -2.80
C LEU A 6 -12.85 15.73 -2.67
N PRO A 7 -11.86 16.52 -2.22
CA PRO A 7 -10.52 16.01 -2.02
C PRO A 7 -10.65 14.81 -1.07
N SER A 8 -10.44 13.61 -1.60
CA SER A 8 -10.57 12.39 -0.82
C SER A 8 -9.55 12.49 0.32
N LYS A 9 -10.07 12.51 1.55
CA LYS A 9 -9.27 12.50 2.77
C LYS A 9 -8.53 11.18 2.98
N HIS A 10 -8.82 10.18 2.16
CA HIS A 10 -8.30 8.83 2.31
C HIS A 10 -7.10 8.61 1.40
N TYR A 11 -6.02 8.05 1.95
CA TYR A 11 -4.81 7.69 1.19
C TYR A 11 -5.03 6.54 0.19
N ALA A 12 -6.21 5.95 0.15
CA ALA A 12 -6.53 4.78 -0.66
C ALA A 12 -7.35 5.16 -1.92
N VAL A 13 -7.06 6.29 -2.55
CA VAL A 13 -7.71 6.67 -3.82
C VAL A 13 -7.02 5.94 -4.96
N TRP A 14 -7.77 5.15 -5.72
CA TRP A 14 -7.30 4.65 -7.00
C TRP A 14 -6.92 5.85 -7.91
N ARG A 15 -5.79 5.74 -8.60
CA ARG A 15 -5.39 6.72 -9.61
C ARG A 15 -5.76 6.20 -11.00
N GLU A 16 -6.41 7.03 -11.79
CA GLU A 16 -6.71 6.72 -13.20
C GLU A 16 -5.43 6.67 -14.04
N ASP A 17 -4.43 7.46 -13.67
CA ASP A 17 -3.12 7.48 -14.30
C ASP A 17 -2.18 6.44 -13.68
N ARG A 18 -1.31 5.88 -14.53
CA ARG A 18 -0.17 5.09 -14.09
C ARG A 18 0.78 6.01 -13.32
N ALA A 19 1.12 5.63 -12.08
CA ALA A 19 2.01 6.39 -11.22
C ALA A 19 3.11 5.49 -10.66
N GLU A 20 4.37 5.89 -10.85
CA GLU A 20 5.49 5.21 -10.19
C GLU A 20 5.39 5.36 -8.67
N GLY A 21 5.91 4.38 -7.95
CA GLY A 21 5.81 4.39 -6.50
C GLY A 21 6.80 3.45 -5.82
N THR A 22 6.45 3.09 -4.59
CA THR A 22 7.21 2.18 -3.77
C THR A 22 6.27 1.13 -3.19
N ALA A 23 6.74 -0.12 -3.14
CA ALA A 23 6.11 -1.21 -2.41
C ALA A 23 7.02 -1.63 -1.25
N TRP A 24 6.44 -1.71 -0.06
CA TRP A 24 6.99 -2.34 1.13
C TRP A 24 6.41 -3.75 1.22
N VAL A 25 7.29 -4.76 1.19
CA VAL A 25 6.89 -6.16 1.22
C VAL A 25 7.24 -6.75 2.58
N TYR A 26 6.26 -7.40 3.20
CA TYR A 26 6.35 -8.09 4.47
C TYR A 26 6.12 -9.58 4.22
N SER A 27 7.13 -10.40 4.44
CA SER A 27 7.10 -11.84 4.19
C SER A 27 6.53 -12.58 5.40
N VAL A 28 5.57 -13.46 5.16
CA VAL A 28 4.93 -14.30 6.18
C VAL A 28 4.91 -15.74 5.68
N GLY A 29 5.97 -16.50 5.98
CA GLY A 29 6.13 -17.84 5.42
C GLY A 29 6.31 -17.80 3.91
N ASP A 30 5.42 -18.47 3.18
CA ASP A 30 5.35 -18.50 1.72
C ASP A 30 4.43 -17.41 1.13
N LYS A 31 3.91 -16.51 1.97
CA LYS A 31 3.00 -15.43 1.58
C LYS A 31 3.61 -14.05 1.83
N VAL A 32 2.96 -13.03 1.28
CA VAL A 32 3.38 -11.63 1.43
C VAL A 32 2.20 -10.73 1.78
N ALA A 33 2.43 -9.74 2.64
CA ALA A 33 1.61 -8.54 2.73
C ALA A 33 2.36 -7.38 2.06
N VAL A 34 1.65 -6.54 1.32
CA VAL A 34 2.27 -5.47 0.53
C VAL A 34 1.61 -4.14 0.82
N VAL A 35 2.43 -3.15 1.19
CA VAL A 35 2.01 -1.77 1.35
C VAL A 35 2.60 -0.94 0.22
N LYS A 36 1.76 -0.20 -0.49
CA LYS A 36 2.13 0.58 -1.67
C LYS A 36 1.81 2.05 -1.51
N PHE A 37 2.68 2.91 -2.02
CA PHE A 37 2.51 4.36 -1.97
C PHE A 37 3.23 5.07 -3.11
N ASP A 38 2.66 6.19 -3.58
CA ASP A 38 3.24 7.05 -4.62
C ASP A 38 4.02 8.25 -4.04
N GLY A 39 3.94 8.45 -2.72
CA GLY A 39 4.60 9.57 -2.04
C GLY A 39 3.81 10.88 -2.05
N GLU A 40 2.61 10.91 -2.63
CA GLU A 40 1.75 12.09 -2.67
C GLU A 40 0.38 11.85 -2.04
N LYS A 41 -0.34 10.82 -2.51
CA LYS A 41 -1.76 10.60 -2.16
C LYS A 41 -2.07 9.13 -1.90
N ILE A 42 -1.27 8.20 -2.40
CA ILE A 42 -1.49 6.77 -2.21
C ILE A 42 -0.71 6.27 -1.00
N PHE A 43 -1.41 5.59 -0.09
CA PHE A 43 -0.86 4.72 0.93
C PHE A 43 -1.92 3.65 1.23
N SER A 44 -1.66 2.38 0.86
CA SER A 44 -2.61 1.27 1.03
C SER A 44 -1.89 -0.06 1.14
N ALA A 45 -2.51 -1.03 1.83
CA ALA A 45 -2.04 -2.40 1.97
C ALA A 45 -2.78 -3.41 1.06
N THR A 46 -3.55 -2.94 0.07
CA THR A 46 -4.33 -3.83 -0.81
C THR A 46 -3.66 -4.05 -2.17
N SER A 47 -3.64 -5.30 -2.62
CA SER A 47 -3.21 -5.65 -3.97
C SER A 47 -4.07 -6.76 -4.58
N LYS A 48 -4.98 -6.39 -5.48
CA LYS A 48 -5.93 -7.33 -6.13
C LYS A 48 -5.26 -8.45 -6.91
N PHE A 49 -4.04 -8.22 -7.39
CA PHE A 49 -3.30 -9.14 -8.26
C PHE A 49 -2.31 -10.05 -7.51
N LEU A 50 -2.32 -10.01 -6.18
CA LEU A 50 -1.51 -10.87 -5.31
C LEU A 50 -2.35 -11.84 -4.48
N ILE A 51 -3.65 -11.98 -4.73
CA ILE A 51 -4.59 -12.73 -3.88
C ILE A 51 -4.18 -14.20 -3.62
N ASP A 52 -3.46 -14.82 -4.54
CA ASP A 52 -2.91 -16.18 -4.45
C ASP A 52 -1.72 -16.30 -3.50
N VAL A 53 -0.98 -15.21 -3.29
CA VAL A 53 0.21 -15.13 -2.44
C VAL A 53 0.04 -14.17 -1.27
N ASP A 54 -1.16 -13.63 -1.08
CA ASP A 54 -1.46 -12.62 -0.07
C ASP A 54 -1.60 -13.23 1.33
N ALA A 55 -0.87 -12.64 2.28
CA ALA A 55 -1.05 -12.86 3.70
C ALA A 55 -2.24 -12.03 4.20
N ALA A 56 -3.45 -12.42 3.75
CA ALA A 56 -4.70 -11.65 3.91
C ALA A 56 -4.91 -11.09 5.33
N ASP A 57 -4.74 -11.92 6.38
CA ASP A 57 -4.93 -11.47 7.77
C ASP A 57 -3.99 -10.31 8.16
N LEU A 58 -2.76 -10.28 7.65
CA LEU A 58 -1.80 -9.20 7.91
C LEU A 58 -2.11 -7.99 7.02
N SER A 59 -2.42 -8.21 5.75
CA SER A 59 -2.80 -7.16 4.80
C SER A 59 -4.04 -6.39 5.28
N ASP A 60 -5.05 -7.07 5.80
CA ASP A 60 -6.26 -6.46 6.36
C ASP A 60 -5.94 -5.62 7.61
N GLN A 61 -5.14 -6.15 8.54
CA GLN A 61 -4.70 -5.38 9.73
C GLN A 61 -3.90 -4.13 9.35
N MET A 62 -3.04 -4.24 8.33
CA MET A 62 -2.27 -3.11 7.81
C MET A 62 -3.19 -2.08 7.13
N GLN A 63 -4.17 -2.54 6.35
CA GLN A 63 -5.13 -1.67 5.68
C GLN A 63 -6.03 -0.93 6.69
N ASP A 64 -6.51 -1.62 7.73
CA ASP A 64 -7.29 -1.04 8.81
C ASP A 64 -6.52 0.06 9.55
N PHE A 65 -5.23 -0.19 9.82
CA PHE A 65 -4.37 0.82 10.44
C PHE A 65 -4.24 2.07 9.55
N ILE A 66 -4.01 1.88 8.25
CA ILE A 66 -3.88 2.98 7.30
C ILE A 66 -5.19 3.77 7.18
N CYS A 67 -6.33 3.08 7.12
CA CYS A 67 -7.65 3.70 7.14
C CYS A 67 -7.86 4.52 8.43
N ASN A 68 -7.49 3.97 9.60
CA ASN A 68 -7.59 4.70 10.87
C ASN A 68 -6.75 5.97 10.89
N CYS A 69 -5.54 5.95 10.32
CA CYS A 69 -4.72 7.15 10.16
C CYS A 69 -5.42 8.19 9.28
N ALA A 70 -6.00 7.76 8.16
CA ALA A 70 -6.74 8.63 7.25
C ALA A 70 -7.98 9.26 7.91
N ASP A 71 -8.77 8.45 8.64
CA ASP A 71 -9.97 8.91 9.34
C ASP A 71 -9.66 9.94 10.44
N ARG A 72 -8.42 9.92 10.93
CA ARG A 72 -7.88 10.87 11.92
C ARG A 72 -7.11 12.03 11.29
N ASP A 73 -7.16 12.18 9.97
CA ASP A 73 -6.47 13.21 9.19
C ASP A 73 -4.94 13.26 9.48
N VAL A 74 -4.30 12.10 9.72
CA VAL A 74 -2.86 12.02 10.02
C VAL A 74 -2.02 12.14 8.75
N PRO A 75 -1.18 13.18 8.55
CA PRO A 75 -0.40 13.35 7.32
C PRO A 75 0.33 12.08 6.86
N ILE A 76 0.37 11.82 5.55
CA ILE A 76 0.93 10.56 4.98
C ILE A 76 2.32 10.24 5.53
N ASP A 77 3.21 11.23 5.60
CA ASP A 77 4.56 11.05 6.13
C ASP A 77 4.55 10.55 7.58
N GLN A 78 3.70 11.16 8.41
CA GLN A 78 3.52 10.74 9.79
C GLN A 78 2.84 9.37 9.89
N ALA A 79 1.84 9.08 9.03
CA ALA A 79 1.19 7.78 8.98
C ALA A 79 2.17 6.66 8.60
N ARG A 80 3.09 6.92 7.67
CA ARG A 80 4.17 6.00 7.28
C ARG A 80 5.15 5.75 8.44
N GLU A 81 5.56 6.78 9.15
CA GLU A 81 6.39 6.61 10.35
C GLU A 81 5.68 5.80 11.44
N MET A 82 4.40 6.08 11.69
CA MET A 82 3.59 5.33 12.65
C MET A 82 3.41 3.87 12.22
N PHE A 83 3.23 3.63 10.92
CA PHE A 83 3.14 2.30 10.35
C PHE A 83 4.41 1.49 10.63
N LEU A 84 5.58 2.04 10.31
CA LEU A 84 6.87 1.40 10.55
C LEU A 84 7.11 1.14 12.05
N LYS A 85 6.66 2.03 12.94
CA LYS A 85 6.71 1.79 14.40
C LYS A 85 5.81 0.65 14.85
N ARG A 86 4.68 0.42 14.18
CA ARG A 86 3.67 -0.58 14.55
C ARG A 86 3.95 -1.97 13.99
N PHE A 87 4.40 -2.05 12.74
CA PHE A 87 4.60 -3.30 12.00
C PHE A 87 6.08 -3.66 11.79
N GLY A 88 7.00 -2.74 12.12
CA GLY A 88 8.42 -2.91 11.87
C GLY A 88 8.83 -2.52 10.45
N PRO A 89 10.14 -2.58 10.16
CA PRO A 89 10.66 -2.36 8.82
C PRO A 89 10.17 -3.47 7.86
N PRO A 90 9.94 -3.16 6.59
CA PRO A 90 9.64 -4.18 5.59
C PRO A 90 10.86 -5.06 5.30
N ASP A 91 10.62 -6.28 4.85
CA ASP A 91 11.67 -7.21 4.43
C ASP A 91 12.28 -6.79 3.09
N LEU A 92 11.46 -6.25 2.18
CA LEU A 92 11.90 -5.72 0.89
C LEU A 92 11.27 -4.35 0.63
N ILE A 93 12.04 -3.49 -0.03
CA ILE A 93 11.58 -2.20 -0.54
C ILE A 93 11.80 -2.21 -2.05
N LEU A 94 10.71 -2.13 -2.81
CA LEU A 94 10.72 -2.22 -4.26
C LEU A 94 10.28 -0.90 -4.88
N LYS A 95 10.97 -0.48 -5.95
CA LYS A 95 10.43 0.52 -6.87
C LYS A 95 9.44 -0.15 -7.80
N VAL A 96 8.26 0.44 -7.92
CA VAL A 96 7.17 -0.09 -8.74
C VAL A 96 6.85 0.91 -9.83
N ALA A 97 6.67 0.39 -11.04
CA ALA A 97 6.42 1.22 -12.20
C ALA A 97 4.94 1.65 -12.30
N ASP A 98 4.06 0.99 -11.54
CA ASP A 98 2.67 1.39 -11.32
C ASP A 98 2.22 1.01 -9.91
N VAL A 99 1.89 2.00 -9.08
CA VAL A 99 1.35 1.77 -7.73
C VAL A 99 -0.07 1.16 -7.77
N ASN A 100 -0.78 1.26 -8.89
CA ASN A 100 -2.08 0.61 -9.04
C ASN A 100 -1.94 -0.91 -9.11
N ASP A 101 -0.86 -1.40 -9.73
CA ASP A 101 -0.52 -2.82 -9.84
C ASP A 101 0.97 -3.07 -9.56
N VAL A 102 1.26 -3.46 -8.32
CA VAL A 102 2.60 -3.79 -7.85
C VAL A 102 2.96 -5.26 -8.04
N SER A 103 2.04 -6.07 -8.57
CA SER A 103 2.22 -7.51 -8.64
C SER A 103 3.41 -7.97 -9.49
N PRO A 104 3.76 -7.33 -10.63
CA PRO A 104 4.89 -7.78 -11.44
C PRO A 104 6.22 -7.71 -10.68
N GLU A 105 6.50 -6.60 -10.02
CA GLU A 105 7.74 -6.39 -9.27
C GLU A 105 7.78 -7.22 -8.00
N VAL A 106 6.65 -7.34 -7.28
CA VAL A 106 6.58 -8.17 -6.06
C VAL A 106 6.84 -9.63 -6.41
N ARG A 107 6.15 -10.19 -7.42
CA ARG A 107 6.32 -11.58 -7.82
C ARG A 107 7.75 -11.89 -8.25
N ALA A 108 8.34 -11.01 -9.06
CA ALA A 108 9.73 -11.15 -9.48
C ALA A 108 10.70 -11.15 -8.28
N ALA A 109 10.42 -10.36 -7.25
CA ALA A 109 11.26 -10.28 -6.05
C ALA A 109 11.12 -11.50 -5.12
N VAL A 110 9.92 -12.09 -5.03
CA VAL A 110 9.63 -13.21 -4.12
C VAL A 110 9.60 -14.58 -4.79
N GLY A 111 9.82 -14.66 -6.11
CA GLY A 111 9.99 -15.90 -6.85
C GLY A 111 8.69 -16.59 -7.29
N PHE A 112 7.66 -15.80 -7.57
CA PHE A 112 6.35 -16.26 -8.07
C PHE A 112 6.10 -15.89 -9.54
#